data_AF-A0A968SZJ4-F1
#
_entry.id   AF-A0A968SZJ4-F1
#
_cell.length_a   1.000
_cell.length_b   1.000
_cell.length_c   1.000
_cell.angle_alpha   90.00
_cell.angle_beta   90.00
_cell.angle_gamma   90.00
#
_symmetry.space_group_name_H-M   'P 1'
#
loop_
_entity.id
_entity.type
_entity.pdbx_description
1 polymer ?
#
loop_
_entity_poly.entity_id
_entity_poly.type
_entity_poly.pdbx_seq_one_letter_code
_entity_poly.pdbx_strand_id
1 'polypeptide(L)'
;MSKVVIIMGSKADLEWAEQIANALGHFEIKSILRIASAHKVPLKCYNLIKEYEKENVVFITIAGMSNALSGFTDAQTYCPVIACPPYSEKYGGADLYSSIRMPSGVAPLTILSPENAAVAAAKILGLSSPAIQSKIYEYQDKKRKELEEADDNLSAKK
;
A
#
# COMPACT_ATOMS: atom_id res chain seq x y z
N MET A 1 -13.37 -11.38 -7.45
CA MET A 1 -13.05 -9.97 -7.78
C MET A 1 -11.76 -9.63 -7.08
N SER A 2 -10.83 -8.96 -7.77
CA SER A 2 -9.57 -8.51 -7.17
C SER A 2 -9.84 -7.39 -6.15
N LYS A 3 -9.24 -7.49 -4.97
CA LYS A 3 -9.39 -6.50 -3.90
C LYS A 3 -8.10 -6.30 -3.14
N VAL A 4 -7.99 -5.18 -2.46
CA VAL A 4 -6.85 -4.85 -1.61
C VAL A 4 -7.31 -4.82 -0.15
N VAL A 5 -6.56 -5.48 0.73
CA VAL A 5 -6.82 -5.48 2.16
C VAL A 5 -5.78 -4.62 2.85
N ILE A 6 -6.22 -3.49 3.40
CA ILE A 6 -5.39 -2.53 4.10
C ILE A 6 -5.47 -2.84 5.61
N ILE A 7 -4.37 -3.31 6.19
CA ILE A 7 -4.27 -3.59 7.63
C ILE A 7 -3.42 -2.52 8.27
N MET A 8 -4.00 -1.79 9.22
CA MET A 8 -3.28 -0.78 10.00
C MET A 8 -3.09 -1.22 11.46
N GLY A 9 -1.94 -0.86 12.04
CA GLY A 9 -1.58 -1.22 13.41
C GLY A 9 -2.35 -0.42 14.47
N SER A 10 -2.79 0.79 14.14
CA SER A 10 -3.48 1.71 15.04
C SER A 10 -4.63 2.45 14.34
N LYS A 11 -5.63 2.88 15.11
CA LYS A 11 -6.66 3.81 14.60
C LYS A 11 -6.05 5.15 14.16
N ALA A 12 -4.91 5.54 14.74
CA ALA A 12 -4.21 6.77 14.37
C ALA A 12 -3.73 6.77 12.90
N ASP A 13 -3.60 5.59 12.29
CA ASP A 13 -3.14 5.42 10.91
C ASP A 13 -4.30 5.49 9.89
N LEU A 14 -5.53 5.78 10.33
CA LEU A 14 -6.74 5.73 9.48
C LEU A 14 -6.68 6.71 8.33
N GLU A 15 -6.26 7.96 8.56
CA GLU A 15 -6.14 8.97 7.51
C GLU A 15 -5.15 8.52 6.42
N TRP A 16 -4.04 7.89 6.81
CA TRP A 16 -3.06 7.32 5.88
C TRP A 16 -3.67 6.18 5.06
N ALA A 17 -4.45 5.31 5.70
CA ALA A 17 -5.16 4.22 5.02
C ALA A 17 -6.22 4.71 4.03
N GLU A 18 -6.93 5.80 4.38
CA GLU A 18 -7.92 6.43 3.51
C GLU A 18 -7.28 7.04 2.26
N GLN A 19 -6.08 7.62 2.36
CA GLN A 19 -5.34 8.08 1.18
C GLN A 19 -5.04 6.93 0.20
N ILE A 20 -4.64 5.76 0.72
CA ILE A 20 -4.42 4.56 -0.09
C ILE A 20 -5.74 4.08 -0.72
N ALA A 21 -6.81 4.01 0.07
CA ALA A 21 -8.13 3.58 -0.40
C ALA A 21 -8.68 4.51 -1.50
N ASN A 22 -8.52 5.82 -1.34
CA ASN A 22 -8.93 6.81 -2.32
C ASN A 22 -8.12 6.64 -3.62
N ALA A 23 -6.80 6.45 -3.53
CA ALA A 23 -5.96 6.21 -4.69
C ALA A 23 -6.32 4.90 -5.43
N LEU A 24 -6.69 3.84 -4.70
CA LEU A 24 -7.19 2.59 -5.30
C LEU A 24 -8.49 2.79 -6.10
N GLY A 25 -9.30 3.79 -5.74
CA GLY A 25 -10.51 4.15 -6.46
C GLY A 25 -10.28 4.53 -7.93
N HIS A 26 -9.12 5.13 -8.26
CA HIS A 26 -8.77 5.44 -9.65
C HIS A 26 -8.62 4.20 -10.54
N PHE A 27 -8.36 3.04 -9.93
CA PHE A 27 -8.19 1.77 -10.62
C PHE A 27 -9.42 0.86 -10.52
N GLU A 28 -10.52 1.37 -9.95
CA GLU A 28 -11.74 0.61 -9.65
C GLU A 28 -11.49 -0.64 -8.79
N ILE A 29 -10.47 -0.58 -7.92
CA ILE A 29 -10.09 -1.68 -7.02
C ILE A 29 -10.80 -1.50 -5.69
N LYS A 30 -11.58 -2.50 -5.27
CA LYS A 30 -12.23 -2.51 -3.96
C LYS A 30 -11.18 -2.63 -2.84
N SER A 31 -11.20 -1.73 -1.88
CA SER A 31 -10.38 -1.80 -0.67
C SER A 31 -11.18 -2.21 0.57
N ILE A 32 -10.55 -2.95 1.47
CA ILE A 32 -11.09 -3.28 2.81
C ILE A 32 -10.11 -2.77 3.85
N LEU A 33 -10.56 -1.94 4.78
CA LEU A 33 -9.74 -1.40 5.87
C LEU A 33 -9.97 -2.21 7.15
N ARG A 34 -8.89 -2.67 7.78
CA ARG A 34 -8.91 -3.40 9.06
C ARG A 34 -7.89 -2.80 10.02
N ILE A 35 -8.20 -2.88 11.32
CA ILE A 35 -7.28 -2.51 12.40
C ILE A 35 -6.88 -3.76 13.19
N ALA A 36 -5.59 -4.08 13.14
CA ALA A 36 -4.98 -5.12 13.96
C ALA A 36 -3.49 -4.86 14.15
N SER A 37 -3.05 -4.85 15.40
CA SER A 37 -1.64 -4.71 15.76
C SER A 37 -1.00 -6.09 15.90
N ALA A 38 0.12 -6.31 15.20
CA ALA A 38 0.94 -7.51 15.38
C ALA A 38 1.48 -7.64 16.83
N HIS A 39 1.73 -6.52 17.51
CA HIS A 39 2.19 -6.53 18.90
C HIS A 39 1.06 -6.77 19.91
N LYS A 40 -0.08 -6.08 19.75
CA LYS A 40 -1.13 -6.03 20.79
C LYS A 40 -2.21 -7.09 20.60
N VAL A 41 -2.50 -7.49 19.36
CA VAL A 41 -3.58 -8.45 19.04
C VAL A 41 -3.13 -9.43 17.94
N PRO A 42 -1.99 -10.15 18.11
CA PRO A 42 -1.39 -10.97 17.07
C PRO A 42 -2.32 -12.05 16.51
N LEU A 43 -3.10 -12.73 17.36
CA LEU A 43 -4.04 -13.77 16.90
C LEU A 43 -5.18 -13.20 16.06
N LYS A 44 -5.67 -12.01 16.41
CA LYS A 44 -6.64 -11.29 15.56
C LYS A 44 -6.02 -10.95 14.21
N CYS A 45 -4.78 -10.43 14.20
CA CYS A 45 -4.06 -10.12 12.97
C CYS A 45 -3.88 -11.37 12.09
N TYR A 46 -3.46 -12.49 12.67
CA TYR A 46 -3.33 -13.77 11.98
C TYR A 46 -4.67 -14.22 11.37
N ASN A 47 -5.73 -14.26 12.18
CA ASN A 47 -7.05 -14.69 11.71
C ASN A 47 -7.58 -13.80 10.58
N LEU A 48 -7.28 -12.50 10.60
CA LEU A 48 -7.62 -11.58 9.52
C LEU A 48 -6.94 -11.92 8.20
N ILE A 49 -5.65 -12.20 8.27
CA ILE A 49 -4.87 -12.58 7.09
C ILE A 49 -5.44 -13.87 6.50
N LYS A 50 -5.72 -14.87 7.35
CA LYS A 50 -6.32 -16.15 6.97
C LYS A 50 -7.74 -16.04 6.43
N GLU A 51 -8.51 -15.05 6.90
CA GLU A 51 -9.85 -14.76 6.35
C GLU A 51 -9.75 -14.30 4.89
N TYR A 52 -8.81 -13.39 4.59
CA TYR A 52 -8.76 -12.72 3.29
C TYR A 52 -7.86 -13.37 2.25
N GLU A 53 -6.83 -14.13 2.64
CA GLU A 53 -5.90 -14.74 1.68
C GLU A 53 -6.56 -15.76 0.74
N LYS A 54 -7.78 -16.21 1.07
CA LYS A 54 -8.56 -17.19 0.29
C LYS A 54 -9.00 -16.70 -1.10
N GLU A 55 -8.77 -15.44 -1.42
CA GLU A 55 -9.10 -14.80 -2.70
C GLU A 55 -7.86 -14.20 -3.35
N ASN A 56 -7.99 -13.69 -4.58
CA ASN A 56 -6.92 -12.92 -5.23
C ASN A 56 -6.83 -11.51 -4.60
N VAL A 57 -5.99 -11.40 -3.56
CA VAL A 57 -5.81 -10.18 -2.77
C VAL A 57 -4.36 -9.73 -2.74
N VAL A 58 -4.18 -8.42 -2.64
CA VAL A 58 -2.91 -7.79 -2.22
C VAL A 58 -3.12 -7.18 -0.85
N PHE A 59 -2.22 -7.43 0.08
CA PHE A 59 -2.23 -6.79 1.38
C PHE A 59 -1.41 -5.50 1.34
N ILE A 60 -1.92 -4.44 1.97
CA ILE A 60 -1.16 -3.24 2.27
C ILE A 60 -1.13 -3.08 3.78
N THR A 61 0.05 -3.03 4.38
CA THR A 61 0.24 -2.90 5.82
C THR A 61 0.75 -1.52 6.21
N ILE A 62 0.16 -0.96 7.26
CA ILE A 62 0.48 0.39 7.75
C ILE A 62 0.85 0.29 9.22
N ALA A 63 2.12 0.56 9.54
CA ALA A 63 2.58 0.68 10.91
C ALA A 63 3.79 1.63 10.96
N GLY A 64 3.72 2.63 11.84
CA GLY A 64 4.87 3.48 12.16
C GLY A 64 5.76 2.89 13.25
N MET A 65 6.82 3.62 13.62
CA MET A 65 7.81 3.20 14.62
C MET A 65 8.45 1.85 14.25
N SER A 66 8.48 0.88 15.17
CA SER A 66 8.95 -0.48 14.87
C SER A 66 7.85 -1.27 14.13
N ASN A 67 7.95 -1.35 12.81
CA ASN A 67 6.98 -1.99 11.93
C ASN A 67 7.12 -3.53 11.94
N ALA A 68 6.55 -4.18 12.95
CA ALA A 68 6.41 -5.64 12.95
C ALA A 68 5.23 -6.13 12.08
N LEU A 69 4.24 -5.27 11.83
CA LEU A 69 3.00 -5.66 11.14
C LEU A 69 3.25 -6.16 9.72
N SER A 70 4.16 -5.50 9.00
CA SER A 70 4.42 -5.82 7.59
C SER A 70 5.12 -7.15 7.43
N GLY A 71 6.23 -7.36 8.16
CA GLY A 71 6.93 -8.64 8.16
C GLY A 71 6.09 -9.78 8.73
N PHE A 72 5.30 -9.52 9.79
CA PHE A 72 4.35 -10.51 10.30
C PHE A 72 3.34 -10.89 9.23
N THR A 73 2.70 -9.93 8.57
CA THR A 73 1.66 -10.22 7.57
C THR A 73 2.22 -11.02 6.40
N ASP A 74 3.38 -10.61 5.87
CA ASP A 74 4.06 -11.28 4.76
C ASP A 74 4.43 -12.73 5.10
N ALA A 75 4.99 -12.97 6.30
CA ALA A 75 5.32 -14.32 6.75
C ALA A 75 4.10 -15.24 6.95
N GLN A 76 2.89 -14.69 7.03
CA GLN A 76 1.66 -15.46 7.29
C GLN A 76 0.80 -15.67 6.04
N THR A 77 1.22 -15.25 4.85
CA THR A 77 0.42 -15.41 3.64
C THR A 77 1.28 -15.68 2.40
N TYR A 78 0.68 -16.30 1.38
CA TYR A 78 1.28 -16.40 0.05
C TYR A 78 0.93 -15.20 -0.85
N CYS A 79 -0.02 -14.36 -0.43
CA CYS A 79 -0.42 -13.18 -1.17
C CYS A 79 0.66 -12.09 -1.10
N PRO A 80 0.80 -11.25 -2.14
CA PRO A 80 1.73 -10.11 -2.09
C PRO A 80 1.39 -9.14 -0.95
N VAL A 81 2.42 -8.71 -0.22
CA VAL A 81 2.31 -7.72 0.86
C VAL A 81 3.12 -6.48 0.53
N ILE A 82 2.50 -5.30 0.65
CA ILE A 82 3.12 -3.99 0.50
C ILE A 82 3.17 -3.31 1.86
N ALA A 83 4.37 -2.99 2.33
CA ALA A 83 4.56 -2.15 3.51
C ALA A 83 4.48 -0.68 3.12
N CYS A 84 3.50 0.06 3.65
CA CYS A 84 3.38 1.50 3.47
C CYS A 84 3.39 2.21 4.83
N PRO A 85 4.55 2.28 5.51
CA PRO A 85 4.66 2.93 6.81
C PRO A 85 4.42 4.43 6.70
N PRO A 86 3.68 5.07 7.63
CA PRO A 86 3.65 6.52 7.73
C PRO A 86 5.06 7.04 8.00
N TYR A 87 5.52 8.03 7.23
CA TYR A 87 6.86 8.59 7.38
C TYR A 87 6.97 9.43 8.66
N SER A 88 8.11 9.33 9.36
CA SER A 88 8.44 10.16 10.51
C SER A 88 9.86 10.70 10.39
N GLU A 89 10.06 12.00 10.60
CA GLU A 89 11.41 12.59 10.67
C GLU A 89 12.09 12.36 12.02
N LYS A 90 11.36 11.83 13.02
CA LYS A 90 11.92 11.53 14.34
C LYS A 90 13.08 10.55 14.20
N TYR A 91 14.18 10.84 14.92
CA TYR A 91 15.40 10.04 14.86
C TYR A 91 15.98 9.90 13.43
N GLY A 92 15.75 10.89 12.57
CA GLY A 92 16.26 10.91 11.20
C GLY A 92 15.63 9.85 10.29
N GLY A 93 14.37 9.48 10.52
CA GLY A 93 13.67 8.47 9.71
C GLY A 93 14.16 7.04 9.94
N ALA A 94 14.81 6.79 11.08
CA ALA A 94 15.35 5.47 11.40
C ALA A 94 14.27 4.38 11.53
N ASP A 95 13.01 4.75 11.74
CA ASP A 95 11.88 3.81 11.74
C ASP A 95 11.69 3.12 10.38
N LEU A 96 12.08 3.75 9.27
CA LEU A 96 12.07 3.14 7.94
C LEU A 96 12.85 1.81 7.89
N TYR A 97 13.97 1.71 8.62
CA TYR A 97 14.77 0.48 8.66
C TYR A 97 13.96 -0.72 9.14
N SER A 98 12.95 -0.51 9.99
CA SER A 98 12.07 -1.57 10.46
C SER A 98 11.16 -2.15 9.37
N SER A 99 10.94 -1.42 8.27
CA SER A 99 10.15 -1.88 7.13
C SER A 99 11.00 -2.54 6.04
N ILE A 100 12.25 -2.07 5.84
CA ILE A 100 13.12 -2.53 4.74
C ILE A 100 14.10 -3.64 5.13
N ARG A 101 14.51 -3.76 6.41
CA ARG A 101 15.50 -4.76 6.85
C ARG A 101 14.83 -6.06 7.30
N MET A 102 14.33 -6.81 6.33
CA MET A 102 13.68 -8.10 6.57
C MET A 102 14.69 -9.27 6.64
N PRO A 103 14.42 -10.31 7.45
CA PRO A 103 15.20 -11.55 7.43
C PRO A 103 14.92 -12.37 6.16
N SER A 104 15.78 -13.35 5.88
CA SER A 104 15.60 -14.27 4.75
C SER A 104 14.25 -15.00 4.80
N GLY A 105 13.53 -15.06 3.68
CA GLY A 105 12.24 -15.74 3.55
C GLY A 105 11.01 -14.87 3.84
N VAL A 106 11.20 -13.60 4.21
CA VAL A 106 10.12 -12.60 4.42
C VAL A 106 10.44 -11.38 3.55
N ALA A 107 9.53 -11.00 2.66
CA ALA A 107 9.78 -10.04 1.58
C ALA A 107 8.61 -9.07 1.29
N PRO A 108 8.07 -8.34 2.30
CA PRO A 108 7.13 -7.26 2.04
C PRO A 108 7.77 -6.17 1.16
N LEU A 109 7.03 -5.72 0.15
CA LEU A 109 7.45 -4.65 -0.76
C LEU A 109 7.27 -3.29 -0.09
N THR A 110 8.35 -2.58 0.23
CA THR A 110 8.24 -1.28 0.92
C THR A 110 8.01 -0.15 -0.07
N ILE A 111 6.89 0.59 0.09
CA ILE A 111 6.50 1.75 -0.72
C ILE A 111 6.05 2.89 0.21
N LEU A 112 6.72 4.04 0.13
CA LEU A 112 6.54 5.11 1.13
C LEU A 112 5.33 6.03 0.88
N SER A 113 4.92 6.20 -0.37
CA SER A 113 3.78 7.07 -0.71
C SER A 113 2.48 6.26 -0.74
N PRO A 114 1.39 6.75 -0.11
CA PRO A 114 0.07 6.12 -0.18
C PRO A 114 -0.43 5.91 -1.61
N GLU A 115 -0.28 6.92 -2.47
CA GLU A 115 -0.64 6.86 -3.89
C GLU A 115 0.17 5.75 -4.59
N ASN A 116 1.47 5.70 -4.36
CA ASN A 116 2.33 4.70 -4.99
C ASN A 116 2.07 3.28 -4.46
N ALA A 117 1.65 3.13 -3.20
CA ALA A 117 1.25 1.83 -2.66
C ALA A 117 -0.02 1.31 -3.39
N ALA A 118 -0.97 2.20 -3.67
CA ALA A 118 -2.14 1.87 -4.49
C ALA A 118 -1.76 1.51 -5.93
N VAL A 119 -0.87 2.29 -6.58
CA VAL A 119 -0.35 1.99 -7.93
C VAL A 119 0.37 0.64 -7.97
N ALA A 120 1.19 0.33 -6.96
CA ALA A 120 1.89 -0.93 -6.86
C ALA A 120 0.91 -2.11 -6.73
N ALA A 121 -0.10 -1.99 -5.86
CA ALA A 121 -1.15 -2.99 -5.74
C ALA A 121 -1.93 -3.16 -7.05
N ALA A 122 -2.27 -2.05 -7.73
CA ALA A 122 -2.93 -2.08 -9.03
C ALA A 122 -2.07 -2.80 -10.07
N LYS A 123 -0.77 -2.54 -10.15
CA LYS A 123 0.15 -3.23 -11.07
C LYS A 123 0.20 -4.74 -10.83
N ILE A 124 0.24 -5.16 -9.56
CA ILE A 124 0.23 -6.59 -9.19
C ILE A 124 -1.08 -7.24 -9.68
N LEU A 125 -2.23 -6.65 -9.34
CA LEU A 125 -3.54 -7.18 -9.74
C LEU A 125 -3.75 -7.11 -11.25
N GLY A 126 -3.22 -6.08 -11.90
CA GLY A 126 -3.25 -5.83 -13.34
C GLY A 126 -2.58 -6.91 -14.17
N LEU A 127 -1.62 -7.67 -13.61
CA LEU A 127 -1.06 -8.85 -14.31
C LEU A 127 -2.13 -9.87 -14.72
N SER A 128 -3.27 -9.89 -14.01
CA SER A 128 -4.37 -10.82 -14.24
C SER A 128 -5.67 -10.13 -14.70
N SER A 129 -5.66 -8.80 -14.90
CA SER A 129 -6.86 -8.02 -15.19
C SER A 129 -6.59 -6.93 -16.23
N PRO A 130 -6.94 -7.15 -17.51
CA PRO A 130 -6.81 -6.14 -18.57
C PRO A 130 -7.55 -4.84 -18.26
N ALA A 131 -8.70 -4.91 -17.57
CA ALA A 131 -9.43 -3.71 -17.14
C ALA A 131 -8.59 -2.83 -16.20
N ILE A 132 -7.90 -3.44 -15.22
CA ILE A 132 -6.99 -2.71 -14.32
C ILE A 132 -5.78 -2.17 -15.10
N GLN A 133 -5.24 -2.91 -16.08
CA GLN A 133 -4.15 -2.43 -16.92
C GLN A 133 -4.51 -1.13 -17.66
N SER A 134 -5.70 -1.07 -18.25
CA SER A 134 -6.19 0.16 -18.91
C SER A 134 -6.25 1.34 -17.94
N LYS A 135 -6.78 1.14 -16.72
CA LYS A 135 -6.83 2.19 -15.69
C LYS A 135 -5.44 2.66 -15.25
N ILE A 136 -4.47 1.75 -15.14
CA ILE A 136 -3.08 2.13 -14.84
C ILE A 136 -2.51 3.01 -15.96
N TYR A 137 -2.72 2.63 -17.22
CA TYR A 137 -2.26 3.41 -18.36
C TYR A 137 -2.88 4.81 -18.38
N GLU A 138 -4.21 4.90 -18.24
CA GLU A 138 -4.94 6.16 -18.16
C GLU A 138 -4.42 7.06 -17.02
N TYR A 139 -4.22 6.47 -15.83
CA TYR A 139 -3.71 7.19 -14.68
C TYR A 139 -2.32 7.78 -14.92
N GLN A 140 -1.39 6.98 -15.45
CA GLN A 140 -0.03 7.42 -15.72
C GLN A 140 0.05 8.42 -16.88
N ASP A 141 -0.79 8.28 -17.90
CA ASP A 141 -0.92 9.24 -19.00
C ASP A 141 -1.43 10.59 -18.52
N LYS A 142 -2.45 10.58 -17.64
CA LYS A 142 -2.95 11.80 -16.99
C LYS A 142 -1.84 12.53 -16.23
N LYS A 143 -1.05 11.82 -15.41
CA LYS A 143 0.08 12.41 -14.67
C LYS A 143 1.15 13.01 -15.58
N ARG A 144 1.40 12.40 -16.75
CA ARG A 144 2.33 12.95 -17.75
C ARG A 144 1.79 14.26 -18.35
N LYS A 145 0.52 14.27 -18.76
CA LYS A 145 -0.14 15.46 -19.30
C LYS A 145 -0.19 16.61 -18.30
N GLU A 146 -0.49 16.33 -17.03
CA GLU A 146 -0.46 17.34 -15.96
C GLU A 146 0.92 18.02 -15.84
N LEU A 147 2.01 17.28 -16.04
CA LEU A 147 3.37 17.82 -16.04
C LEU A 147 3.68 18.64 -17.29
N GLU A 148 3.29 18.15 -18.47
CA GLU A 148 3.45 18.87 -19.75
C GLU A 148 2.69 20.21 -19.72
N GLU A 149 1.42 20.20 -19.29
CA GLU A 149 0.61 21.40 -19.13
C GLU A 149 1.20 22.37 -18.08
N ALA A 150 1.77 21.85 -16.99
CA ALA A 150 2.43 22.69 -15.99
C ALA A 150 3.66 23.42 -16.57
N ASP A 151 4.45 22.76 -17.42
CA ASP A 151 5.61 23.34 -18.09
C ASP A 151 5.22 24.40 -19.14
N ASP A 152 4.21 24.10 -19.97
CA ASP A 152 3.68 25.04 -20.96
C ASP A 152 3.19 26.35 -20.30
N ASN A 153 2.51 26.22 -19.16
CA ASN A 153 2.00 27.36 -18.38
C ASN A 153 3.12 28.20 -17.72
N LEU A 154 4.30 27.64 -17.48
CA LEU A 154 5.46 28.42 -17.02
C LEU A 154 6.03 29.27 -18.17
N SER A 155 6.08 28.71 -19.38
CA SER A 155 6.60 29.38 -20.57
C SER A 155 5.69 30.50 -21.06
N ALA A 156 4.36 30.36 -20.92
CA ALA A 156 3.37 31.36 -21.32
C ALA A 156 3.29 32.60 -20.40
N LYS A 157 3.95 32.59 -19.24
CA LYS A 157 3.97 33.70 -18.27
C LYS A 157 5.18 34.65 -18.43
N LYS A 158 6.00 34.46 -19.46
CA LYS A 158 7.06 35.39 -19.88
C LYS A 158 6.60 36.22 -21.08
#